data_AF-A0A815CYQ0-F1
#
_entry.id   AF-A0A815CYQ0-F1
#
_cell.length_a   1.000
_cell.length_b   1.000
_cell.length_c   1.000
_cell.angle_alpha   90.00
_cell.angle_beta   90.00
_cell.angle_gamma   90.00
#
_symmetry.space_group_name_H-M   'P 1'
#
loop_
_entity.id
_entity.type
_entity.pdbx_description
1 polymer ?
#
loop_
_entity_poly.entity_id
_entity_poly.type
_entity_poly.pdbx_seq_one_letter_code
_entity_poly.pdbx_strand_id
1 'polypeptide(L)'
;MAVVIGRNEVGIKRTTRPTTIANNDVAKLMYYLNCVCETINCDQDEDIRRFTNYANWARLSAEQRKLLLVLCYTFSPDVFDGKVFFNIEELCVEFSNEFYEISQLRHRLVAVESIIIAGRAHQVTKIMTYTMSWMRAYYLEPMQRLARQFAAESSRPSLSAPHRQRQSTRPVPAPSVDSSCCCTIL
;
A
#
# COMPACT_ATOMS: atom_id res chain seq x y z
N MET A 1 8.41 12.47 -56.88
CA MET A 1 7.56 11.37 -56.39
C MET A 1 7.58 11.43 -54.88
N ALA A 2 6.46 11.82 -54.25
CA ALA A 2 6.35 11.88 -52.80
C ALA A 2 5.71 10.58 -52.31
N VAL A 3 6.43 9.82 -51.50
CA VAL A 3 5.87 8.66 -50.80
C VAL A 3 5.08 9.21 -49.63
N VAL A 4 3.76 9.21 -49.74
CA VAL A 4 2.87 9.39 -48.60
C VAL A 4 2.90 8.09 -47.82
N ILE A 5 3.67 8.07 -46.73
CA ILE A 5 3.55 7.01 -45.73
C ILE A 5 2.27 7.31 -44.96
N GLY A 6 1.16 6.72 -45.42
CA GLY A 6 -0.02 6.55 -44.59
C GLY A 6 0.34 5.63 -43.43
N ARG A 7 0.70 6.23 -42.28
CA ARG A 7 0.71 5.50 -41.01
C ARG A 7 -0.74 5.18 -40.67
N ASN A 8 -1.17 3.97 -41.01
CA ASN A 8 -2.33 3.35 -40.38
C ASN A 8 -2.00 3.15 -38.90
N GLU A 9 -2.31 4.14 -38.07
CA GLU A 9 -2.30 4.02 -36.61
C GLU A 9 -3.46 3.10 -36.22
N VAL A 10 -3.15 1.81 -36.13
CA VAL A 10 -4.06 0.76 -35.66
C VAL A 10 -4.56 1.19 -34.28
N GLY A 11 -5.86 1.43 -34.18
CA GLY A 11 -6.51 2.12 -33.07
C GLY A 11 -6.14 1.54 -31.71
N ILE A 12 -5.29 2.25 -30.98
CA ILE A 12 -4.98 2.03 -29.57
C ILE A 12 -5.03 3.42 -28.93
N LYS A 13 -6.11 3.70 -28.18
CA LYS A 13 -6.25 4.99 -27.49
C LYS A 13 -5.55 4.95 -26.15
N ARG A 14 -4.43 5.66 -26.05
CA ARG A 14 -3.72 5.92 -24.80
C ARG A 14 -4.56 6.79 -23.87
N THR A 15 -4.64 6.43 -22.60
CA THR A 15 -5.39 7.18 -21.57
C THR A 15 -4.57 7.54 -20.33
N THR A 16 -3.27 7.21 -20.33
CA THR A 16 -2.32 7.50 -19.24
C THR A 16 -2.28 8.98 -18.90
N ARG A 17 -2.15 9.29 -17.60
CA ARG A 17 -2.01 10.66 -17.09
C ARG A 17 -0.72 10.80 -16.28
N PRO A 18 0.03 11.91 -16.44
CA PRO A 18 1.19 12.19 -15.61
C PRO A 18 0.77 12.30 -14.15
N THR A 19 1.50 11.63 -13.27
CA THR A 19 1.19 11.61 -11.83
C THR A 19 2.48 11.71 -11.02
N THR A 20 2.45 12.53 -9.97
CA THR A 20 3.54 12.61 -8.97
C THR A 20 3.14 11.83 -7.72
N ILE A 21 3.97 10.89 -7.31
CA ILE A 21 3.74 10.05 -6.12
C ILE A 21 4.79 10.39 -5.06
N ALA A 22 4.35 10.54 -3.81
CA ALA A 22 5.25 10.77 -2.69
C ALA A 22 6.21 9.58 -2.50
N ASN A 23 7.45 9.83 -2.08
CA ASN A 23 8.42 8.78 -1.78
C ASN A 23 8.12 8.11 -0.42
N ASN A 24 7.00 7.39 -0.36
CA ASN A 24 6.51 6.67 0.80
C ASN A 24 5.90 5.33 0.35
N ASP A 25 6.15 4.26 1.09
CA ASP A 25 5.70 2.92 0.69
C ASP A 25 4.17 2.80 0.67
N VAL A 26 3.46 3.46 1.59
CA VAL A 26 1.99 3.50 1.62
C VAL A 26 1.47 4.24 0.38
N ALA A 27 2.04 5.40 0.07
CA ALA A 27 1.63 6.17 -1.12
C ALA A 27 1.84 5.39 -2.41
N LYS A 28 2.96 4.66 -2.53
CA LYS A 28 3.28 3.82 -3.68
C LYS A 28 2.29 2.67 -3.85
N LEU A 29 1.95 1.96 -2.75
CA LEU A 29 0.95 0.89 -2.79
C LEU A 29 -0.47 1.40 -3.08
N MET A 30 -0.85 2.56 -2.54
CA MET A 30 -2.15 3.17 -2.87
C MET A 30 -2.23 3.56 -4.35
N TYR A 31 -1.13 4.05 -4.91
CA TYR A 31 -1.03 4.35 -6.34
C TYR A 31 -1.14 3.08 -7.20
N TYR A 32 -0.49 1.99 -6.78
CA TYR A 32 -0.66 0.68 -7.42
C TYR A 32 -2.14 0.24 -7.44
N LEU A 33 -2.84 0.32 -6.30
CA LEU A 33 -4.28 -0.01 -6.25
C LEU A 33 -5.13 0.90 -7.11
N ASN A 34 -4.80 2.19 -7.21
CA ASN A 34 -5.47 3.10 -8.13
C ASN A 34 -5.32 2.63 -9.59
N CYS A 35 -4.13 2.17 -9.97
CA CYS A 35 -3.89 1.61 -11.30
C CYS A 35 -4.72 0.34 -11.54
N VAL A 36 -4.81 -0.54 -10.55
CA VAL A 36 -5.70 -1.70 -10.61
C VAL A 36 -7.15 -1.25 -10.84
N CYS A 37 -7.69 -0.33 -10.03
CA CYS A 37 -9.08 0.11 -10.20
C CYS A 37 -9.37 0.80 -11.53
N GLU A 38 -8.40 1.50 -12.10
CA GLU A 38 -8.53 2.08 -13.42
C GLU A 38 -8.67 1.01 -14.53
N THR A 39 -8.11 -0.20 -14.32
CA THR A 39 -8.22 -1.30 -15.29
C THR A 39 -9.49 -2.14 -15.16
N ILE A 40 -9.98 -2.35 -13.93
CA ILE A 40 -11.06 -3.29 -13.63
C ILE A 40 -12.33 -2.62 -13.06
N ASN A 41 -12.40 -1.29 -13.15
CA ASN A 41 -13.55 -0.49 -12.73
C ASN A 41 -14.01 -0.77 -11.28
N CYS A 42 -13.08 -0.75 -10.32
CA CYS A 42 -13.39 -0.89 -8.88
C CYS A 42 -13.56 0.43 -8.13
N ASP A 43 -13.78 1.53 -8.85
CA ASP A 43 -14.02 2.86 -8.30
C ASP A 43 -15.35 2.99 -7.53
N GLN A 44 -16.32 2.13 -7.83
CA GLN A 44 -17.62 2.07 -7.16
C GLN A 44 -17.58 1.44 -5.76
N ASP A 45 -16.50 0.73 -5.42
CA ASP A 45 -16.34 0.11 -4.11
C ASP A 45 -15.79 1.14 -3.11
N GLU A 46 -16.65 1.67 -2.22
CA GLU A 46 -16.26 2.69 -1.25
C GLU A 46 -15.15 2.22 -0.31
N ASP A 47 -15.09 0.92 -0.02
CA ASP A 47 -14.07 0.35 0.86
C ASP A 47 -12.70 0.40 0.17
N ILE A 48 -12.64 0.09 -1.13
CA ILE A 48 -11.41 0.14 -1.93
C ILE A 48 -11.02 1.59 -2.24
N ARG A 49 -11.99 2.46 -2.54
CA ARG A 49 -11.76 3.85 -2.97
C ARG A 49 -10.88 4.63 -1.98
N ARG A 50 -11.03 4.39 -0.68
CA ARG A 50 -10.19 4.99 0.37
C ARG A 50 -8.71 4.65 0.22
N PHE A 51 -8.40 3.44 -0.24
CA PHE A 51 -7.04 2.93 -0.44
C PHE A 51 -6.44 3.30 -1.80
N THR A 52 -7.21 3.93 -2.69
CA THR A 52 -6.71 4.42 -3.99
C THR A 52 -6.28 5.89 -3.97
N ASN A 53 -6.70 6.66 -2.96
CA ASN A 53 -6.37 8.08 -2.83
C ASN A 53 -4.94 8.31 -2.30
N TYR A 54 -3.95 8.03 -3.13
CA TYR A 54 -2.53 8.11 -2.79
C TYR A 54 -2.06 9.53 -2.41
N ALA A 55 -2.79 10.59 -2.76
CA ALA A 55 -2.49 11.95 -2.32
C ALA A 55 -2.69 12.14 -0.80
N ASN A 56 -3.57 11.34 -0.20
CA ASN A 56 -3.94 11.41 1.22
C ASN A 56 -3.37 10.24 2.04
N TRP A 57 -2.28 9.62 1.58
CA TRP A 57 -1.66 8.45 2.23
C TRP A 57 -1.36 8.65 3.74
N ALA A 58 -1.03 9.87 4.15
CA ALA A 58 -0.70 10.20 5.53
C ALA A 58 -1.90 10.07 6.48
N ARG A 59 -3.14 10.06 5.96
CA ARG A 59 -4.38 9.93 6.76
C ARG A 59 -4.67 8.50 7.19
N LEU A 60 -3.98 7.50 6.64
CA LEU A 60 -4.22 6.10 7.00
C LEU A 60 -3.64 5.78 8.39
N SER A 61 -4.51 5.25 9.26
CA SER A 61 -4.15 4.69 10.56
C SER A 61 -3.27 3.43 10.41
N ALA A 62 -2.63 3.00 11.49
CA ALA A 62 -1.79 1.78 11.47
C ALA A 62 -2.58 0.55 11.01
N GLU A 63 -3.81 0.37 11.49
CA GLU A 63 -4.69 -0.73 11.09
C GLU A 63 -5.12 -0.62 9.61
N GLN A 64 -5.40 0.60 9.14
CA GLN A 64 -5.70 0.81 7.72
C GLN A 64 -4.50 0.49 6.82
N ARG A 65 -3.27 0.76 7.25
CA ARG A 65 -2.07 0.39 6.48
C ARG A 65 -1.86 -1.13 6.43
N LYS A 66 -2.23 -1.87 7.47
CA LYS A 66 -2.25 -3.35 7.43
C LYS A 66 -3.31 -3.84 6.45
N LEU A 67 -4.51 -3.26 6.48
CA LEU A 67 -5.58 -3.60 5.54
C LEU A 67 -5.18 -3.30 4.09
N LEU A 68 -4.49 -2.18 3.84
CA LEU A 68 -3.90 -1.86 2.54
C LEU A 68 -2.97 -2.99 2.05
N LEU A 69 -2.12 -3.54 2.92
CA LEU A 69 -1.23 -4.63 2.56
C LEU A 69 -2.01 -5.90 2.17
N VAL A 70 -3.07 -6.23 2.91
CA VAL A 70 -3.96 -7.37 2.60
C VAL A 70 -4.68 -7.16 1.26
N LEU A 71 -5.14 -5.95 0.98
CA LEU A 71 -5.74 -5.59 -0.30
C LEU A 71 -4.73 -5.72 -1.43
N CYS A 72 -3.52 -5.18 -1.30
CA CYS A 72 -2.47 -5.33 -2.31
C CYS A 72 -2.03 -6.79 -2.52
N TYR A 73 -2.19 -7.66 -1.53
CA TYR A 73 -1.97 -9.10 -1.69
C TYR A 73 -3.13 -9.77 -2.45
N THR A 74 -4.38 -9.38 -2.15
CA THR A 74 -5.58 -9.85 -2.85
C THR A 74 -5.56 -9.46 -4.33
N PHE A 75 -5.11 -8.24 -4.60
CA PHE A 75 -4.92 -7.68 -5.93
C PHE A 75 -3.45 -7.78 -6.35
N SER A 76 -2.80 -8.94 -6.20
CA SER A 76 -1.41 -9.10 -6.63
C SER A 76 -1.29 -9.02 -8.16
N PRO A 77 -0.15 -8.54 -8.69
CA PRO A 77 0.09 -8.46 -10.13
C PRO A 77 -0.12 -9.79 -10.85
N ASP A 78 0.21 -10.90 -10.20
CA ASP A 78 0.05 -12.26 -10.75
C ASP A 78 -1.41 -12.61 -11.10
N VAL A 79 -2.39 -11.99 -10.42
CA VAL A 79 -3.81 -12.16 -10.73
C VAL A 79 -4.16 -11.54 -12.09
N PHE A 80 -3.48 -10.45 -12.44
CA PHE A 80 -3.70 -9.62 -13.63
C PHE A 80 -2.75 -9.92 -14.78
N ASP A 81 -1.61 -10.55 -14.50
CA ASP A 81 -0.55 -10.78 -15.47
C ASP A 81 -1.07 -11.58 -16.67
N GLY A 82 -0.73 -11.10 -17.87
CA GLY A 82 -1.18 -11.68 -19.14
C GLY A 82 -2.68 -11.53 -19.44
N LYS A 83 -3.46 -10.90 -18.55
CA LYS A 83 -4.91 -10.68 -18.72
C LYS A 83 -5.24 -9.20 -18.89
N VAL A 84 -4.71 -8.39 -17.98
CA VAL A 84 -4.98 -6.96 -17.86
C VAL A 84 -3.68 -6.18 -17.70
N PHE A 85 -2.69 -6.78 -17.03
CA PHE A 85 -1.35 -6.22 -16.88
C PHE A 85 -0.39 -6.94 -17.83
N PHE A 86 0.38 -6.17 -18.60
CA PHE A 86 1.31 -6.70 -19.59
C PHE A 86 2.69 -6.06 -19.43
N ASN A 87 3.72 -6.88 -19.25
CA ASN A 87 5.10 -6.40 -19.30
C ASN A 87 5.54 -6.24 -20.75
N ILE A 88 5.27 -5.07 -21.34
CA ILE A 88 5.62 -4.73 -22.73
C ILE A 88 6.26 -3.34 -22.71
N GLU A 89 7.58 -3.31 -22.62
CA GLU A 89 8.33 -2.06 -22.49
C GLU A 89 8.22 -1.18 -23.74
N GLU A 90 8.01 -1.77 -24.92
CA GLU A 90 7.83 -1.04 -26.18
C GLU A 90 6.55 -0.20 -26.22
N LEU A 91 5.56 -0.54 -25.39
CA LEU A 91 4.34 0.23 -25.22
C LEU A 91 4.47 1.28 -24.10
N CYS A 92 5.54 1.24 -23.30
CA CYS A 92 5.81 2.25 -22.27
C CYS A 92 6.60 3.43 -22.87
N VAL A 93 5.95 4.21 -23.75
CA VAL A 93 6.61 5.24 -24.58
C VAL A 93 6.95 6.50 -23.78
N GLU A 94 5.99 7.02 -23.00
CA GLU A 94 6.16 8.27 -22.23
C GLU A 94 6.33 8.01 -20.74
N PHE A 95 5.69 6.95 -20.25
CA PHE A 95 5.66 6.63 -18.83
C PHE A 95 6.06 5.18 -18.59
N SER A 96 6.62 4.90 -17.41
CA SER A 96 7.03 3.55 -17.00
C SER A 96 5.85 2.57 -16.81
N ASN A 97 4.61 3.09 -16.84
CA ASN A 97 3.37 2.35 -17.02
C ASN A 97 2.40 3.15 -17.90
N GLU A 98 1.65 2.47 -18.77
CA GLU A 98 0.68 3.11 -19.66
C GLU A 98 -0.64 2.35 -19.75
N PHE A 99 -1.75 3.11 -19.90
CA PHE A 99 -3.11 2.58 -19.99
C PHE A 99 -3.69 2.72 -21.39
N TYR A 100 -4.40 1.68 -21.82
CA TYR A 100 -5.03 1.59 -23.14
C TYR A 100 -6.46 1.08 -23.07
N GLU A 101 -7.38 1.66 -23.85
CA GLU A 101 -8.78 1.21 -23.95
C GLU A 101 -8.91 -0.12 -24.73
N ILE A 102 -9.71 -1.06 -24.19
CA ILE A 102 -9.84 -2.43 -24.73
C ILE A 102 -10.60 -2.52 -26.06
N SER A 103 -11.48 -1.56 -26.36
CA SER A 103 -12.30 -1.50 -27.59
C SER A 103 -11.49 -1.59 -28.89
N GLN A 104 -10.18 -1.45 -28.78
CA GLN A 104 -9.23 -1.14 -29.84
C GLN A 104 -8.08 -2.18 -29.92
N LEU A 105 -7.89 -3.00 -28.88
CA LEU A 105 -6.79 -3.97 -28.76
C LEU A 105 -7.13 -5.42 -29.13
N ARG A 106 -8.39 -5.69 -29.53
CA ARG A 106 -8.91 -7.04 -29.84
C ARG A 106 -8.09 -7.86 -30.85
N HIS A 107 -7.20 -7.22 -31.62
CA HIS A 107 -6.39 -7.88 -32.64
C HIS A 107 -4.94 -8.22 -32.21
N ARG A 108 -4.43 -7.72 -31.08
CA ARG A 108 -3.02 -7.93 -30.68
C ARG A 108 -2.81 -8.51 -29.28
N LEU A 109 -3.79 -8.40 -28.39
CA LEU A 109 -3.69 -8.92 -27.01
C LEU A 109 -4.98 -9.67 -26.66
N VAL A 110 -4.83 -10.85 -26.05
CA VAL A 110 -5.95 -11.61 -25.47
C VAL A 110 -6.35 -10.93 -24.15
N ALA A 111 -7.02 -9.77 -24.25
CA ALA A 111 -7.62 -9.14 -23.08
C ALA A 111 -8.93 -9.86 -22.76
N VAL A 112 -9.05 -10.37 -21.54
CA VAL A 112 -10.29 -10.98 -21.04
C VAL A 112 -11.33 -9.89 -20.76
N GLU A 113 -12.60 -10.15 -21.06
CA GLU A 113 -13.69 -9.18 -20.83
C GLU A 113 -14.00 -8.98 -19.33
N SER A 114 -13.73 -10.01 -18.51
CA SER A 114 -13.85 -9.95 -17.06
C SER A 114 -12.84 -10.86 -16.35
N ILE A 115 -12.55 -10.55 -15.09
CA ILE A 115 -11.72 -11.38 -14.20
C ILE A 115 -12.42 -11.59 -12.86
N ILE A 116 -12.20 -12.75 -12.23
CA ILE A 116 -12.77 -13.05 -10.91
C ILE A 116 -11.71 -12.79 -9.85
N ILE A 117 -12.02 -11.93 -8.88
CA ILE A 117 -11.15 -11.61 -7.73
C ILE A 117 -12.00 -11.65 -6.48
N ALA A 118 -11.51 -12.34 -5.43
CA ALA A 118 -12.24 -12.53 -4.17
C ALA A 118 -13.71 -12.99 -4.36
N GLY A 119 -13.96 -13.84 -5.36
CA GLY A 119 -15.29 -14.38 -5.68
C GLY A 119 -16.22 -13.40 -6.43
N ARG A 120 -15.75 -12.22 -6.80
CA ARG A 120 -16.52 -11.22 -7.57
C ARG A 120 -15.96 -11.07 -8.98
N ALA A 121 -16.84 -10.97 -9.96
CA ALA A 121 -16.45 -10.66 -11.33
C ALA A 121 -16.25 -9.15 -11.49
N HIS A 122 -15.12 -8.76 -12.06
CA HIS A 122 -14.78 -7.40 -12.40
C HIS A 122 -14.66 -7.25 -13.92
N GLN A 123 -15.34 -6.25 -14.47
CA GLN A 123 -15.26 -5.94 -15.90
C GLN A 123 -13.93 -5.25 -16.20
N VAL A 124 -13.23 -5.73 -17.21
CA VAL A 124 -12.00 -5.08 -17.66
C VAL A 124 -12.38 -3.97 -18.64
N THR A 125 -11.98 -2.74 -18.35
CA THR A 125 -12.27 -1.55 -19.19
C THR A 125 -11.03 -1.04 -19.90
N LYS A 126 -9.86 -1.27 -19.30
CA LYS A 126 -8.54 -0.89 -19.83
C LYS A 126 -7.52 -1.98 -19.56
N ILE A 127 -6.47 -2.01 -20.36
CA ILE A 127 -5.25 -2.74 -19.99
C ILE A 127 -4.19 -1.76 -19.50
N MET A 128 -3.25 -2.27 -18.71
CA MET A 128 -2.04 -1.56 -18.31
C MET A 128 -0.82 -2.29 -18.86
N THR A 129 0.06 -1.55 -19.51
CA THR A 129 1.42 -1.99 -19.80
C THR A 129 2.37 -1.39 -18.78
N TYR A 130 3.45 -2.11 -18.45
CA TYR A 130 4.41 -1.64 -17.46
C TYR A 130 5.82 -2.12 -17.76
N THR A 131 6.79 -1.35 -17.28
CA THR A 131 8.21 -1.72 -17.20
C THR A 131 8.49 -2.42 -15.87
N MET A 132 9.48 -3.32 -15.81
CA MET A 132 9.82 -3.98 -14.54
C MET A 132 10.31 -3.01 -13.47
N SER A 133 10.87 -1.87 -13.85
CA SER A 133 11.26 -0.81 -12.92
C SER A 133 10.04 -0.22 -12.20
N TRP A 134 8.93 0.02 -12.92
CA TRP A 134 7.68 0.44 -12.31
C TRP A 134 7.14 -0.59 -11.33
N MET A 135 7.10 -1.87 -11.73
CA MET A 135 6.58 -2.95 -10.88
C MET A 135 7.37 -3.07 -9.57
N ARG A 136 8.70 -2.96 -9.64
CA ARG A 136 9.56 -2.95 -8.45
C ARG A 136 9.29 -1.73 -7.57
N ALA A 137 9.30 -0.54 -8.17
CA ALA A 137 9.21 0.72 -7.45
C ALA A 137 7.86 0.92 -6.75
N TYR A 138 6.76 0.49 -7.36
CA TYR A 138 5.40 0.79 -6.90
C TYR A 138 4.66 -0.39 -6.25
N TYR A 139 5.12 -1.63 -6.46
CA TYR A 139 4.52 -2.81 -5.83
C TYR A 139 5.53 -3.64 -5.02
N LEU A 140 6.52 -4.26 -5.67
CA LEU A 140 7.32 -5.32 -5.04
C LEU A 140 8.12 -4.81 -3.83
N GLU A 141 8.87 -3.71 -3.98
CA GLU A 141 9.67 -3.21 -2.87
C GLU A 141 8.82 -2.57 -1.76
N PRO A 142 7.80 -1.73 -2.05
CA PRO A 142 6.91 -1.23 -1.02
C PRO A 142 6.19 -2.33 -0.23
N MET A 143 5.70 -3.38 -0.91
CA MET A 143 5.10 -4.56 -0.27
C MET A 143 6.09 -5.19 0.71
N GLN A 144 7.33 -5.44 0.26
CA GLN A 144 8.35 -6.08 1.08
C GLN A 144 8.74 -5.22 2.29
N ARG A 145 8.95 -3.92 2.11
CA ARG A 145 9.32 -3.00 3.20
C ARG A 145 8.22 -2.88 4.24
N LEU A 146 6.96 -2.71 3.82
CA LEU A 146 5.83 -2.62 4.75
C LEU A 146 5.58 -3.93 5.50
N ALA A 147 5.66 -5.08 4.81
CA ALA A 147 5.52 -6.38 5.46
C ALA A 147 6.59 -6.59 6.55
N ARG A 148 7.85 -6.23 6.28
CA ARG A 148 8.94 -6.28 7.28
C ARG A 148 8.68 -5.36 8.47
N GLN A 149 8.18 -4.14 8.24
CA GLN A 149 7.85 -3.20 9.31
C GLN A 149 6.78 -3.77 10.25
N PHE A 150 5.70 -4.36 9.70
CA PHE A 150 4.66 -4.95 10.53
C PHE A 150 5.11 -6.20 11.28
N ALA A 151 5.92 -7.06 10.64
CA ALA A 151 6.50 -8.22 11.31
C ALA A 151 7.41 -7.81 12.49
N ALA A 152 8.19 -6.75 12.33
CA ALA A 152 9.04 -6.21 13.39
C ALA A 152 8.20 -5.63 14.55
N GLU A 153 7.10 -4.93 14.26
CA GLU A 153 6.22 -4.37 15.29
C GLU A 153 5.50 -5.46 16.09
N SER A 154 5.05 -6.55 15.44
CA SER A 154 4.47 -7.71 16.13
C SER A 154 5.46 -8.47 17.01
N SER A 155 6.76 -8.33 16.75
CA SER A 155 7.83 -9.03 17.49
C SER A 155 8.40 -8.22 18.65
N ARG A 156 7.98 -6.97 18.84
CA ARG A 156 8.41 -6.14 19.97
C ARG A 156 7.69 -6.61 21.24
N PRO A 157 8.38 -7.18 22.24
CA PRO A 157 7.76 -7.42 23.53
C PRO A 157 7.32 -6.06 24.08
N SER A 158 6.06 -5.97 24.51
CA SER A 158 5.56 -4.81 25.22
C SER A 158 6.45 -4.60 26.45
N LEU A 159 7.36 -3.63 26.36
CA LEU A 159 8.05 -3.09 27.52
C LEU A 159 6.98 -2.38 28.35
N SER A 160 6.28 -3.14 29.17
CA SER A 160 5.65 -2.62 30.38
C SER A 160 6.76 -1.96 31.16
N ALA A 161 6.81 -0.62 31.07
CA ALA A 161 7.72 0.18 31.85
C ALA A 161 7.56 -0.22 33.33
N PRO A 162 8.64 -0.54 34.06
CA PRO A 162 8.53 -0.64 35.50
C PRO A 162 8.11 0.73 36.00
N HIS A 163 6.93 0.77 36.62
CA HIS A 163 6.43 1.88 37.39
C HIS A 163 7.47 2.19 38.47
N ARG A 164 8.43 3.06 38.17
CA ARG A 164 9.38 3.58 39.16
C ARG A 164 8.61 4.56 40.03
N GLN A 165 7.88 4.00 40.99
CA GLN A 165 7.30 4.71 42.12
C GLN A 165 8.47 5.37 42.86
N ARG A 166 8.74 6.64 42.54
CA ARG A 166 9.59 7.50 43.36
C ARG A 166 8.85 7.69 44.70
N GLN A 167 9.03 6.76 45.63
CA GLN A 167 8.77 7.04 47.04
C GLN A 167 9.83 8.04 47.50
N SER A 168 9.46 9.32 47.46
CA SER A 168 10.14 10.39 48.19
C SER A 168 9.71 10.31 49.65
N THR A 169 10.24 9.34 50.40
CA THR A 169 10.14 9.36 51.87
C THR A 169 11.20 10.31 52.42
N ARG A 170 10.77 11.55 52.67
CA ARG A 170 11.48 12.50 53.52
C ARG A 170 11.57 11.90 54.93
N PRO A 171 12.75 11.85 55.59
CA PRO A 171 12.83 11.43 56.98
C PRO A 171 12.22 12.51 57.88
N VAL A 172 11.28 12.10 58.73
CA VAL A 172 10.71 12.91 59.82
C VAL A 172 11.75 12.96 60.96
N PRO A 173 12.04 14.12 61.56
CA PRO A 173 12.95 14.20 62.70
C PRO A 173 12.26 13.70 63.98
N ALA A 174 13.01 12.93 64.77
CA ALA A 174 12.60 12.39 66.07
C ALA A 174 12.45 13.48 67.13
N PRO A 175 11.44 13.40 68.02
CA PRO A 175 11.47 14.08 69.30
C PRO A 175 12.18 13.22 70.36
N SER A 176 13.10 13.88 71.08
CA SER A 176 13.90 13.38 72.19
C SER A 176 13.10 13.24 73.49
N VAL A 177 13.20 12.03 74.06
CA VAL A 177 13.42 11.64 75.47
C VAL A 177 12.66 12.36 76.59
N ASP A 178 11.85 11.58 77.32
CA ASP A 178 11.79 11.41 78.80
C ASP A 178 10.44 10.69 79.12
N SER A 179 10.26 9.77 80.06
CA SER A 179 11.00 9.34 81.25
C SER A 179 10.32 8.06 81.78
N SER A 180 11.13 7.21 82.44
CA SER A 180 10.77 6.32 83.57
C SER A 180 9.73 5.20 83.40
N CYS A 181 10.19 3.94 83.48
CA CYS A 181 9.86 2.99 84.57
C CYS A 181 10.26 1.54 84.21
N CYS A 182 11.02 0.90 85.10
CA CYS A 182 10.88 -0.50 85.59
C CYS A 182 12.20 -0.92 86.26
N CYS A 183 12.23 -1.05 87.58
CA CYS A 183 12.00 -2.29 88.34
C CYS A 183 13.21 -3.23 88.39
N THR A 184 13.80 -3.37 89.58
CA THR A 184 14.64 -4.51 90.02
C THR A 184 14.12 -4.84 91.42
N ILE A 185 13.20 -5.80 91.57
CA ILE A 185 13.41 -7.23 91.90
C ILE A 185 14.36 -7.45 93.09
N LEU A 186 13.74 -8.00 94.15
CA LEU A 186 14.22 -8.72 95.33
C LEU A 186 15.72 -9.01 95.45
#